data_AF-A0A5J5CLQ8-F1
#
_entry.id   AF-A0A5J5CLQ8-F1
#
_cell.length_a   1.000
_cell.length_b   1.000
_cell.length_c   1.000
_cell.angle_alpha   90.00
_cell.angle_beta   90.00
_cell.angle_gamma   90.00
#
_symmetry.space_group_name_H-M   'P 1'
#
loop_
_entity.id
_entity.type
_entity.pdbx_description
1 polymer ?
#
loop_
_entity_poly.entity_id
_entity_poly.type
_entity_poly.pdbx_seq_one_letter_code
_entity_poly.pdbx_strand_id
1 'polypeptide(L)'
;MRMLKLVILPLIISSMITGVAALDSEVSGKIGLRAIIYYFSTTIIAVILGIILVMTIKPGVSQTADHIDRAGTTPNVTTVDTLLDLVRNMFPENLVQACFQQYKTKRKELEPPKDSVNATTIPPLTTTITSVVENMTKDYQIVGTYSDGINVLGLIVFCVAFGLVIGKMGEKGRILLEFFDALNEATMKLVQIIMCYMPVGILFLIAAKIIEVEDWEIFKKMGLYMVTVLSGLAIHATICLPLIFFVIVRKNPYTFALGMAQALVTALMISSRDRFRTMINVLGDAYGAGIVQKLSKRELERMDLTSDVDVANPFALEAGLDDEECEKKSYVNGGFTVDKTDAISFTETSQF
;
A
#
# COMPACT_ATOMS: atom_id res chain seq x y z
N MET A 1 9.77 -4.52 15.69
CA MET A 1 8.34 -4.55 15.31
C MET A 1 7.57 -3.32 15.76
N ARG A 2 7.51 -3.01 17.07
CA ARG A 2 6.79 -1.81 17.57
C ARG A 2 7.35 -0.49 17.01
N MET A 3 8.68 -0.34 16.96
CA MET A 3 9.33 0.84 16.38
C MET A 3 8.97 1.03 14.89
N LEU A 4 8.93 -0.06 14.10
CA LEU A 4 8.50 0.01 12.70
C LEU A 4 7.02 0.41 12.59
N LYS A 5 6.14 -0.11 13.46
CA LYS A 5 4.72 0.29 13.47
C LYS A 5 4.53 1.77 13.86
N LEU A 6 5.37 2.31 14.75
CA LEU A 6 5.32 3.70 15.18
C LEU A 6 5.52 4.67 14.02
N VAL A 7 6.49 4.39 13.14
CA VAL A 7 6.86 5.30 12.04
C VAL A 7 5.96 5.23 10.83
N ILE A 8 5.14 4.17 10.69
CA ILE A 8 4.24 3.99 9.54
C ILE A 8 3.23 5.15 9.43
N LEU A 9 2.59 5.54 10.54
CA LEU A 9 1.55 6.57 10.54
C LEU A 9 2.07 7.95 10.07
N PRO A 10 3.10 8.55 10.70
CA PRO A 10 3.61 9.85 10.24
C PRO A 10 4.19 9.78 8.83
N LEU A 11 4.83 8.67 8.45
CA LEU A 11 5.39 8.49 7.11
C LEU A 11 4.30 8.46 6.04
N ILE A 12 3.24 7.65 6.21
CA ILE A 12 2.15 7.59 5.23
C ILE A 12 1.50 8.96 5.05
N ILE A 13 1.18 9.65 6.15
CA ILE A 13 0.50 10.95 6.07
C ILE A 13 1.39 11.98 5.36
N SER A 14 2.62 12.14 5.82
CA SER A 14 3.54 13.14 5.26
C SER A 14 3.93 12.82 3.82
N SER A 15 4.40 11.59 3.52
CA SER A 15 4.84 11.21 2.17
C SER A 15 3.70 11.24 1.14
N MET A 16 2.47 10.88 1.50
CA MET A 16 1.35 10.92 0.55
C MET A 16 0.86 12.33 0.28
N ILE A 17 0.81 13.20 1.31
CA ILE A 17 0.40 14.59 1.11
C ILE A 17 1.43 15.32 0.24
N THR A 18 2.72 15.25 0.56
CA THR A 18 3.77 15.92 -0.23
C THR A 18 3.92 15.31 -1.61
N GLY A 19 3.90 13.97 -1.72
CA GLY A 19 4.06 13.28 -3.00
C GLY A 19 2.95 13.58 -4.01
N VAL A 20 1.71 13.75 -3.55
CA VAL A 20 0.58 14.07 -4.44
C VAL A 20 0.48 15.57 -4.71
N ALA A 21 0.79 16.42 -3.72
CA ALA A 21 0.71 17.86 -3.88
C ALA A 21 1.84 18.47 -4.72
N ALA A 22 3.00 17.80 -4.78
CA ALA A 22 4.11 18.17 -5.66
C ALA A 22 3.81 17.90 -7.15
N LEU A 23 2.70 17.23 -7.46
CA LEU A 23 2.30 16.88 -8.81
C LEU A 23 1.07 17.69 -9.23
N ASP A 24 1.09 18.23 -10.45
CA ASP A 24 -0.09 18.79 -11.09
C ASP A 24 -1.22 17.76 -11.13
N SER A 25 -2.47 18.20 -10.94
CA SER A 25 -3.60 17.29 -10.86
C SER A 25 -3.79 16.41 -12.12
N GLU A 26 -3.45 16.92 -13.31
CA GLU A 26 -3.51 16.13 -14.55
C GLU A 26 -2.40 15.07 -14.61
N VAL A 27 -1.18 15.43 -14.21
CA VAL A 27 -0.03 14.52 -14.21
C VAL A 27 -0.17 13.47 -13.10
N SER A 28 -0.63 13.87 -11.92
CA SER A 28 -0.97 12.98 -10.81
C SER A 28 -1.98 11.91 -11.24
N GLY A 29 -3.00 12.31 -12.01
CA GLY A 29 -3.96 11.37 -12.61
C GLY A 29 -3.32 10.37 -13.58
N LYS A 30 -2.41 10.82 -14.46
CA LYS A 30 -1.70 9.94 -15.41
C LYS A 30 -0.75 8.96 -14.71
N ILE A 31 0.02 9.45 -13.73
CA ILE A 31 0.92 8.64 -12.90
C ILE A 31 0.11 7.59 -12.13
N GLY A 32 -0.99 8.01 -11.50
CA GLY A 32 -1.91 7.13 -10.77
C GLY A 32 -2.54 6.06 -11.66
N LEU A 33 -3.01 6.43 -12.86
CA LEU A 33 -3.59 5.46 -13.81
C LEU A 33 -2.58 4.40 -14.24
N ARG A 34 -1.32 4.79 -14.52
CA ARG A 34 -0.24 3.86 -14.84
C ARG A 34 0.03 2.89 -13.69
N ALA A 35 0.04 3.37 -12.46
CA ALA A 35 0.20 2.53 -11.27
C ALA A 35 -0.97 1.54 -11.12
N ILE A 36 -2.22 1.99 -11.29
CA ILE A 36 -3.41 1.14 -11.24
C ILE A 36 -3.33 0.02 -12.28
N ILE A 37 -3.00 0.35 -13.54
CA ILE A 37 -2.85 -0.64 -14.62
C ILE A 37 -1.76 -1.66 -14.28
N TYR A 38 -0.62 -1.20 -13.75
CA TYR A 38 0.45 -2.08 -13.29
C TYR A 38 -0.02 -3.06 -12.20
N TYR A 39 -0.70 -2.56 -11.15
CA TYR A 39 -1.17 -3.40 -10.05
C TYR A 39 -2.21 -4.43 -10.49
N PHE A 40 -3.17 -4.04 -11.33
CA PHE A 40 -4.16 -4.98 -11.85
C PHE A 40 -3.52 -6.05 -12.75
N SER A 41 -2.66 -5.64 -13.69
CA SER A 41 -2.03 -6.58 -14.63
C SER A 41 -1.15 -7.61 -13.93
N THR A 42 -0.31 -7.18 -12.99
CA THR A 42 0.57 -8.07 -12.22
C THR A 42 -0.20 -9.02 -11.32
N THR A 43 -1.28 -8.55 -10.68
CA THR A 43 -2.16 -9.40 -9.86
C THR A 43 -2.85 -10.48 -10.69
N ILE A 44 -3.36 -10.13 -11.87
CA ILE A 44 -3.99 -11.10 -12.78
C ILE A 44 -2.96 -12.16 -13.22
N ILE A 45 -1.75 -11.76 -13.59
CA ILE A 45 -0.67 -12.68 -13.97
C ILE A 45 -0.32 -13.62 -12.80
N ALA A 46 -0.22 -13.09 -11.57
CA ALA A 46 0.06 -13.90 -10.37
C ALA A 46 -1.05 -14.93 -10.09
N VAL A 47 -2.32 -14.53 -10.23
CA VAL A 47 -3.48 -15.41 -10.04
C VAL A 47 -3.50 -16.52 -11.10
N ILE A 48 -3.29 -16.18 -12.38
CA ILE A 48 -3.24 -17.16 -13.47
C ILE A 48 -2.11 -18.16 -13.23
N LEU A 49 -0.92 -17.69 -12.86
CA LEU A 49 0.22 -18.56 -12.53
C LEU A 49 -0.11 -19.50 -11.36
N GLY A 50 -0.75 -18.97 -10.30
CA GLY A 50 -1.17 -19.77 -9.15
C GLY A 50 -2.19 -20.84 -9.51
N ILE A 51 -3.17 -20.52 -10.35
CA ILE A 51 -4.17 -21.48 -10.85
C ILE A 51 -3.50 -22.57 -11.69
N ILE A 52 -2.60 -22.23 -12.60
CA ILE A 52 -1.88 -23.20 -13.43
C ILE A 52 -1.05 -24.14 -12.54
N LEU A 53 -0.31 -23.60 -11.56
CA LEU A 53 0.51 -24.42 -10.66
C LEU A 53 -0.35 -25.37 -9.82
N VAL A 54 -1.43 -24.89 -9.20
CA VAL A 54 -2.27 -25.73 -8.34
C VAL A 54 -2.99 -26.81 -9.13
N MET A 55 -3.42 -26.52 -10.37
CA MET A 55 -4.05 -27.51 -11.25
C MET A 55 -3.06 -28.56 -11.77
N THR A 56 -1.79 -28.20 -11.90
CA THR A 56 -0.72 -29.11 -12.36
C THR A 56 -0.23 -30.01 -11.22
N ILE A 57 0.05 -29.43 -10.05
CA ILE A 57 0.63 -30.17 -8.90
C ILE A 57 -0.46 -30.91 -8.11
N LYS A 58 -1.71 -30.40 -8.11
CA LYS A 58 -2.87 -30.95 -7.39
C LYS A 58 -2.53 -31.32 -5.93
N PRO A 59 -2.10 -30.35 -5.10
CA PRO A 59 -1.79 -30.62 -3.71
C PRO A 59 -3.02 -31.17 -2.97
N GLY A 60 -2.86 -32.30 -2.26
CA GLY A 60 -3.89 -32.87 -1.39
C GLY A 60 -4.64 -34.11 -1.93
N VAL A 61 -4.40 -34.54 -3.17
CA VAL A 61 -5.12 -35.70 -3.76
C VAL A 61 -4.74 -37.07 -3.15
N SER A 62 -3.63 -37.18 -2.42
CA SER A 62 -3.19 -38.44 -1.79
C SER A 62 -3.57 -38.57 -0.31
N GLN A 63 -4.36 -37.63 0.22
CA GLN A 63 -4.79 -37.65 1.63
C GLN A 63 -6.22 -38.14 1.74
N THR A 64 -6.40 -39.27 2.44
CA THR A 64 -7.72 -39.75 2.84
C THR A 64 -8.36 -38.70 3.76
N ALA A 65 -9.56 -38.23 3.40
CA ALA A 65 -10.23 -37.08 4.00
C ALA A 65 -10.57 -37.24 5.51
N ASP A 66 -10.38 -38.43 6.07
CA ASP A 66 -10.83 -38.80 7.42
C ASP A 66 -9.93 -38.31 8.58
N HIS A 67 -8.79 -37.66 8.29
CA HIS A 67 -7.84 -37.18 9.31
C HIS A 67 -7.46 -35.68 9.17
N ILE A 68 -8.39 -34.84 8.71
CA ILE A 68 -8.21 -33.38 8.77
C ILE A 68 -9.12 -32.83 9.87
N ASP A 69 -8.60 -32.76 11.10
CA ASP A 69 -9.24 -32.00 12.17
C ASP A 69 -9.28 -30.53 11.74
N ARG A 70 -10.47 -30.06 11.33
CA ARG A 70 -10.75 -28.63 11.14
C ARG A 70 -10.78 -27.96 12.52
N ALA A 71 -9.60 -27.72 13.08
CA ALA A 71 -9.43 -26.88 14.26
C ALA A 71 -9.62 -25.41 13.87
N GLY A 72 -10.87 -24.93 13.89
CA GLY A 72 -11.16 -23.50 13.75
C GLY A 72 -12.64 -23.20 13.50
N THR A 73 -13.23 -22.38 14.36
CA THR A 73 -14.49 -21.68 14.09
C THR A 73 -14.21 -20.56 13.07
N THR A 74 -14.60 -20.74 11.81
CA THR A 74 -14.55 -19.65 10.83
C THR A 74 -15.61 -18.62 11.20
N PRO A 75 -15.27 -17.33 11.35
CA PRO A 75 -16.27 -16.32 11.59
C PRO A 75 -17.25 -16.28 10.40
N ASN A 76 -18.55 -16.29 10.67
CA ASN A 76 -19.60 -16.16 9.66
C ASN A 76 -19.61 -14.73 9.10
N VAL A 77 -18.72 -14.46 8.15
CA VAL A 77 -18.65 -13.18 7.43
C VAL A 77 -19.02 -13.44 5.98
N THR A 78 -19.96 -12.67 5.45
CA THR A 78 -20.28 -12.76 4.02
C THR A 78 -19.33 -11.90 3.19
N THR A 79 -19.10 -12.31 1.95
CA THR A 79 -18.24 -11.59 1.00
C THR A 79 -18.74 -10.17 0.75
N VAL A 80 -20.06 -9.98 0.70
CA VAL A 80 -20.68 -8.65 0.56
C VAL A 80 -20.36 -7.76 1.76
N ASP A 81 -20.44 -8.27 2.99
CA ASP A 81 -20.09 -7.50 4.19
C ASP A 81 -18.63 -7.05 4.13
N THR A 82 -17.71 -7.92 3.70
CA THR A 82 -16.28 -7.55 3.54
C THR A 82 -16.03 -6.49 2.48
N LEU A 83 -16.76 -6.54 1.35
CA LEU A 83 -16.64 -5.53 0.29
C LEU A 83 -17.21 -4.18 0.74
N LEU A 84 -18.34 -4.19 1.45
CA LEU A 84 -18.92 -2.98 2.01
C LEU A 84 -18.03 -2.39 3.10
N ASP A 85 -17.40 -3.23 3.93
CA ASP A 85 -16.42 -2.78 4.93
C ASP A 85 -15.19 -2.13 4.29
N LEU A 86 -14.74 -2.59 3.12
CA LEU A 86 -13.67 -1.93 2.36
C LEU A 86 -14.06 -0.48 2.02
N VAL A 87 -15.27 -0.27 1.51
CA VAL A 87 -15.77 1.06 1.14
C VAL A 87 -15.98 1.93 2.38
N ARG A 88 -16.52 1.37 3.47
CA ARG A 88 -16.65 2.11 4.75
C ARG A 88 -15.31 2.53 5.32
N ASN A 89 -14.29 1.68 5.23
CA ASN A 89 -12.94 2.03 5.68
C ASN A 89 -12.25 3.04 4.75
N MET A 90 -12.62 3.13 3.47
CA MET A 90 -12.12 4.15 2.56
C MET A 90 -12.57 5.58 2.95
N PHE A 91 -13.73 5.71 3.60
CA PHE A 91 -14.27 6.97 4.10
C PHE A 91 -14.54 6.89 5.62
N PRO A 92 -13.50 6.99 6.47
CA PRO A 92 -13.66 6.87 7.91
C PRO A 92 -14.49 8.02 8.49
N GLU A 93 -15.35 7.72 9.46
CA GLU A 93 -16.18 8.71 10.16
C GLU A 93 -15.34 9.71 10.99
N ASN A 94 -14.15 9.29 11.43
CA ASN A 94 -13.24 10.11 12.22
C ASN A 94 -11.77 9.79 11.87
N LEU A 95 -11.01 10.83 11.50
CA LEU A 95 -9.62 10.69 11.08
C LEU A 95 -8.67 10.29 12.23
N VAL A 96 -8.88 10.82 13.43
CA VAL A 96 -8.07 10.48 14.61
C VAL A 96 -8.32 9.02 14.99
N GLN A 97 -9.57 8.58 14.95
CA GLN A 97 -9.94 7.19 15.20
C GLN A 97 -9.32 6.26 14.15
N ALA A 98 -9.30 6.66 12.87
CA ALA A 98 -8.69 5.89 11.79
C ALA A 98 -7.19 5.61 12.01
N CYS A 99 -6.50 6.43 12.81
CA CYS A 99 -5.10 6.21 13.17
C CYS A 99 -4.86 4.96 14.04
N PHE A 100 -5.89 4.41 14.68
CA PHE A 100 -5.75 3.24 15.56
C PHE A 100 -6.91 2.24 15.52
N GLN A 101 -8.00 2.52 14.78
CA GLN A 101 -9.13 1.60 14.62
C GLN A 101 -9.60 1.47 13.17
N GLN A 102 -10.14 0.30 12.86
CA GLN A 102 -10.75 -0.04 11.57
C GLN A 102 -12.17 -0.57 11.77
N TYR A 103 -13.07 -0.24 10.85
CA TYR A 103 -14.46 -0.65 10.87
C TYR A 103 -14.60 -2.10 10.40
N LYS A 104 -15.37 -2.90 11.15
CA LYS A 104 -15.69 -4.28 10.81
C LYS A 104 -17.14 -4.61 11.16
N THR A 105 -17.85 -5.12 10.17
CA THR A 105 -19.20 -5.65 10.31
C THR A 105 -19.16 -7.02 11.00
N LYS A 106 -20.02 -7.21 12.01
CA LYS A 106 -20.28 -8.50 12.65
C LYS A 106 -21.77 -8.82 12.57
N ARG A 107 -22.10 -10.06 12.23
CA ARG A 107 -23.47 -10.57 12.30
C ARG A 107 -23.73 -11.10 13.70
N LYS A 108 -24.69 -10.50 14.39
CA LYS A 108 -25.19 -10.96 15.69
C LYS A 108 -26.48 -11.75 15.43
N GLU A 109 -26.53 -12.99 15.89
CA GLU A 109 -27.76 -13.79 15.86
C GLU A 109 -28.77 -13.16 16.82
N LEU A 110 -29.98 -12.90 16.34
CA LEU A 110 -31.08 -12.44 17.18
C LEU A 110 -31.64 -13.66 17.92
N GLU A 111 -31.65 -13.61 19.25
CA GLU A 111 -32.38 -14.62 20.02
C GLU A 111 -33.88 -14.47 19.69
N PRO A 112 -34.60 -15.58 19.45
CA PRO A 112 -36.03 -15.51 19.23
C PRO A 112 -36.73 -14.90 20.45
N PRO A 113 -37.87 -14.23 20.27
CA PRO A 113 -38.67 -13.74 21.39
C PRO A 113 -38.92 -14.89 22.36
N LYS A 114 -38.51 -14.73 23.62
CA LYS A 114 -38.89 -15.66 24.68
C LYS A 114 -40.38 -15.41 24.97
N ASP A 115 -41.26 -16.07 24.23
CA ASP A 115 -42.67 -16.11 24.57
C ASP A 115 -42.78 -16.73 25.96
N SER A 116 -43.12 -15.91 26.95
CA SER A 116 -43.45 -16.34 28.30
C SER A 116 -44.74 -17.13 28.23
N VAL A 117 -44.65 -18.43 27.96
CA VAL A 117 -45.79 -19.34 28.07
C VAL A 117 -46.11 -19.48 29.56
N ASN A 118 -47.05 -18.67 30.05
CA ASN A 118 -47.69 -18.91 31.33
C ASN A 118 -48.46 -20.23 31.22
N ALA A 119 -47.83 -21.32 31.65
CA ALA A 119 -48.39 -22.66 31.61
C ALA A 119 -49.60 -22.79 32.53
N THR A 120 -50.81 -22.61 31.99
CA THR A 120 -52.06 -23.05 32.63
C THR A 120 -53.07 -23.54 31.59
N THR A 121 -52.72 -24.60 30.86
CA THR A 121 -53.72 -25.57 30.37
C THR A 121 -53.01 -26.82 29.85
N ILE A 122 -53.40 -27.98 30.39
CA ILE A 122 -52.92 -29.30 29.98
C ILE A 122 -53.48 -29.61 28.58
N PRO A 123 -52.67 -29.87 27.54
CA PRO A 123 -53.19 -30.27 26.24
C PRO A 123 -53.29 -31.81 26.12
N PRO A 124 -54.26 -32.34 25.35
CA PRO A 124 -54.38 -33.78 25.10
C PRO A 124 -53.25 -34.28 24.18
N LEU A 125 -52.84 -35.54 24.42
CA LEU A 125 -51.66 -36.27 23.93
C LEU A 125 -51.54 -36.44 22.39
N THR A 126 -52.37 -35.78 21.60
CA THR A 126 -52.37 -35.87 20.12
C THR A 126 -51.79 -34.64 19.43
N THR A 127 -51.50 -33.56 20.17
CA THR A 127 -50.90 -32.33 19.62
C THR A 127 -49.36 -32.30 19.76
N THR A 128 -48.74 -33.41 20.19
CA THR A 128 -47.30 -33.45 20.53
C THR A 128 -46.38 -33.77 19.34
N ILE A 129 -46.92 -34.07 18.15
CA ILE A 129 -46.10 -34.35 16.94
C ILE A 129 -46.10 -33.16 15.96
N THR A 130 -47.04 -32.23 16.10
CA THR A 130 -47.00 -30.91 15.43
C THR A 130 -46.43 -29.83 16.34
N SER A 131 -45.46 -30.16 17.21
CA SER A 131 -44.41 -29.19 17.52
C SER A 131 -43.59 -29.03 16.24
N VAL A 132 -44.18 -28.28 15.31
CA VAL A 132 -43.55 -27.34 14.41
C VAL A 132 -42.03 -27.45 14.57
N VAL A 133 -41.40 -28.33 13.79
CA VAL A 133 -40.03 -28.11 13.36
C VAL A 133 -40.14 -26.89 12.45
N GLU A 134 -40.35 -25.74 13.07
CA GLU A 134 -40.08 -24.46 12.44
C GLU A 134 -38.63 -24.60 12.03
N ASN A 135 -38.44 -24.64 10.72
CA ASN A 135 -37.18 -24.34 10.11
C ASN A 135 -36.94 -22.86 10.47
N MET A 136 -36.58 -22.58 11.74
CA MET A 136 -36.44 -21.23 12.28
C MET A 136 -35.34 -20.59 11.46
N THR A 137 -35.75 -19.71 10.55
CA THR A 137 -34.81 -18.91 9.80
C THR A 137 -34.13 -18.04 10.84
N LYS A 138 -32.84 -18.28 11.07
CA LYS A 138 -32.06 -17.51 12.04
C LYS A 138 -31.96 -16.09 11.51
N ASP A 139 -32.61 -15.16 12.19
CA ASP A 139 -32.49 -13.75 11.85
C ASP A 139 -31.17 -13.20 12.41
N TYR A 140 -30.42 -12.54 11.53
CA TYR A 140 -29.14 -11.93 11.87
C TYR A 140 -29.24 -10.41 11.79
N GLN A 141 -28.75 -9.72 12.82
CA GLN A 141 -28.55 -8.29 12.79
C GLN A 141 -27.10 -7.96 12.42
N ILE A 142 -26.94 -7.08 11.44
CA ILE A 142 -25.64 -6.52 11.05
C ILE A 142 -25.28 -5.42 12.06
N VAL A 143 -24.20 -5.60 12.80
CA VAL A 143 -23.71 -4.64 13.79
C VAL A 143 -22.30 -4.17 13.38
N GLY A 144 -22.12 -2.85 13.29
CA GLY A 144 -20.82 -2.24 13.08
C GLY A 144 -19.98 -2.28 14.36
N THR A 145 -18.73 -2.74 14.26
CA THR A 145 -17.78 -2.72 15.38
C THR A 145 -16.45 -2.16 14.94
N TYR A 146 -15.85 -1.32 15.77
CA TYR A 146 -14.47 -0.86 15.58
C TYR A 146 -13.51 -1.88 16.18
N SER A 147 -12.54 -2.31 15.38
CA SER A 147 -11.48 -3.21 15.81
C SER A 147 -10.14 -2.47 15.85
N ASP A 148 -9.27 -2.87 16.77
CA ASP A 148 -7.95 -2.27 16.94
C ASP A 148 -7.06 -2.54 15.71
N GLY A 149 -6.42 -1.50 15.21
CA GLY A 149 -5.62 -1.54 13.98
C GLY A 149 -5.77 -0.26 13.16
N ILE A 150 -4.65 0.22 12.60
CA ILE A 150 -4.61 1.42 11.78
C ILE A 150 -5.42 1.20 10.50
N ASN A 151 -6.38 2.08 10.21
CA ASN A 151 -7.08 2.11 8.93
C ASN A 151 -6.22 2.81 7.86
N VAL A 152 -5.21 2.10 7.38
CA VAL A 152 -4.26 2.60 6.37
C VAL A 152 -4.97 3.03 5.08
N LEU A 153 -6.00 2.29 4.66
CA LEU A 153 -6.76 2.61 3.44
C LEU A 153 -7.43 3.98 3.52
N GLY A 154 -8.18 4.23 4.60
CA GLY A 154 -8.86 5.52 4.81
C GLY A 154 -7.89 6.68 4.93
N LEU A 155 -6.74 6.47 5.60
CA LEU A 155 -5.69 7.47 5.71
C LEU A 155 -5.10 7.83 4.35
N ILE A 156 -4.79 6.83 3.50
CA ILE A 156 -4.27 7.08 2.14
C ILE A 156 -5.29 7.87 1.31
N VAL A 157 -6.56 7.46 1.31
CA VAL A 157 -7.61 8.13 0.51
C VAL A 157 -7.79 9.58 0.95
N PHE A 158 -7.82 9.83 2.27
CA PHE A 158 -7.84 11.18 2.80
C PHE A 158 -6.61 11.99 2.39
N CYS A 159 -5.39 11.44 2.55
CA CYS A 159 -4.15 12.15 2.25
C CYS A 159 -3.99 12.49 0.77
N VAL A 160 -4.42 11.60 -0.14
CA VAL A 160 -4.43 11.86 -1.58
C VAL A 160 -5.38 13.02 -1.91
N ALA A 161 -6.61 12.99 -1.40
CA ALA A 161 -7.57 14.07 -1.63
C ALA A 161 -7.09 15.40 -1.04
N PHE A 162 -6.56 15.37 0.18
CA PHE A 162 -6.03 16.55 0.86
C PHE A 162 -4.78 17.12 0.17
N GLY A 163 -3.86 16.27 -0.26
CA GLY A 163 -2.67 16.66 -1.03
C GLY A 163 -3.05 17.34 -2.35
N LEU A 164 -4.04 16.80 -3.10
CA LEU A 164 -4.56 17.44 -4.31
C LEU A 164 -5.17 18.82 -4.05
N VAL A 165 -5.88 18.99 -2.93
CA VAL A 165 -6.46 20.29 -2.55
C VAL A 165 -5.36 21.28 -2.22
N ILE A 166 -4.38 20.90 -1.39
CA ILE A 166 -3.27 21.79 -1.01
C ILE A 166 -2.45 22.21 -2.23
N GLY A 167 -2.15 21.28 -3.15
CA GLY A 167 -1.43 21.59 -4.39
C GLY A 167 -2.17 22.63 -5.25
N LYS A 168 -3.51 22.66 -5.20
CA LYS A 168 -4.34 23.65 -5.90
C LYS A 168 -4.53 24.98 -5.16
N MET A 169 -4.15 25.07 -3.89
CA MET A 169 -4.29 26.31 -3.09
C MET A 169 -3.19 27.34 -3.38
N GLY A 170 -2.22 27.03 -4.25
CA GLY A 170 -1.11 27.90 -4.59
C GLY A 170 -0.30 28.30 -3.36
N GLU A 171 -0.01 29.59 -3.22
CA GLU A 171 0.85 30.12 -2.15
C GLU A 171 0.33 29.82 -0.73
N LYS A 172 -1.01 29.81 -0.53
CA LYS A 172 -1.60 29.48 0.78
C LYS A 172 -1.34 28.02 1.19
N GLY A 173 -1.22 27.13 0.22
CA GLY A 173 -0.94 25.71 0.45
C GLY A 173 0.54 25.45 0.79
N ARG A 174 1.45 26.32 0.37
CA ARG A 174 2.90 26.14 0.48
C ARG A 174 3.38 25.92 1.92
N ILE A 175 2.86 26.69 2.88
CA ILE A 175 3.21 26.56 4.31
C ILE A 175 2.94 25.14 4.81
N LEU A 176 1.81 24.57 4.39
CA LEU A 176 1.40 23.24 4.82
C LEU A 176 2.23 22.14 4.13
N LEU A 177 2.63 22.36 2.87
CA LEU A 177 3.56 21.47 2.17
C LEU A 177 4.93 21.45 2.82
N GLU A 178 5.50 22.61 3.13
CA GLU A 178 6.79 22.72 3.81
C GLU A 178 6.76 22.05 5.20
N PHE A 179 5.64 22.18 5.93
CA PHE A 179 5.44 21.45 7.18
C PHE A 179 5.46 19.93 6.99
N PHE A 180 4.69 19.40 6.04
CA PHE A 180 4.64 17.95 5.81
C PHE A 180 5.95 17.41 5.22
N ASP A 181 6.68 18.20 4.44
CA ASP A 181 7.98 17.82 3.90
C ASP A 181 9.03 17.73 5.00
N ALA A 182 9.10 18.72 5.90
CA ALA A 182 9.95 18.67 7.08
C ALA A 182 9.61 17.47 8.00
N LEU A 183 8.31 17.16 8.16
CA LEU A 183 7.87 15.98 8.91
C LEU A 183 8.30 14.67 8.23
N ASN A 184 8.19 14.60 6.90
CA ASN A 184 8.62 13.45 6.11
C ASN A 184 10.13 13.23 6.26
N GLU A 185 10.94 14.27 6.09
CA GLU A 185 12.40 14.19 6.24
C GLU A 185 12.81 13.79 7.66
N ALA A 186 12.22 14.40 8.69
CA ALA A 186 12.45 14.02 10.08
C ALA A 186 12.09 12.55 10.36
N THR A 187 10.97 12.08 9.80
CA THR A 187 10.54 10.68 9.94
C THR A 187 11.51 9.73 9.23
N MET A 188 12.04 10.10 8.06
CA MET A 188 13.05 9.32 7.35
C MET A 188 14.37 9.20 8.12
N LYS A 189 14.80 10.24 8.84
CA LYS A 189 15.94 10.14 9.77
C LYS A 189 15.67 9.15 10.91
N LEU A 190 14.46 9.15 11.48
CA LEU A 190 14.06 8.17 12.48
C LEU A 190 14.07 6.74 11.92
N VAL A 191 13.61 6.55 10.68
CA VAL A 191 13.69 5.26 9.97
C VAL A 191 15.15 4.80 9.88
N GLN A 192 16.11 5.67 9.54
CA GLN A 192 17.53 5.30 9.48
C GLN A 192 18.07 4.80 10.84
N ILE A 193 17.70 5.45 11.95
CA ILE A 193 18.08 4.99 13.29
C ILE A 193 17.50 3.59 13.57
N ILE A 194 16.23 3.38 13.24
CA ILE A 194 15.57 2.07 13.39
C ILE A 194 16.25 1.01 12.51
N MET A 195 16.68 1.37 11.31
CA MET A 195 17.41 0.50 10.39
C MET A 195 18.76 0.07 10.98
N CYS A 196 19.48 0.95 11.70
CA CYS A 196 20.71 0.58 12.40
C CYS A 196 20.48 -0.44 13.53
N TYR A 197 19.36 -0.33 14.24
CA TYR A 197 18.99 -1.29 15.30
C TYR A 197 18.43 -2.62 14.72
N MET A 198 17.98 -2.61 13.48
CA MET A 198 17.28 -3.72 12.85
C MET A 198 18.04 -5.05 12.83
N PRO A 199 19.37 -5.13 12.57
CA PRO A 199 20.09 -6.41 12.54
C PRO A 199 19.96 -7.20 13.84
N VAL A 200 19.99 -6.52 14.99
CA VAL A 200 19.80 -7.13 16.31
C VAL A 200 18.36 -7.63 16.47
N GLY A 201 17.38 -6.81 16.08
CA GLY A 201 15.97 -7.22 16.10
C GLY A 201 15.68 -8.42 15.21
N ILE A 202 16.31 -8.50 14.04
CA ILE A 202 16.20 -9.62 13.10
C ILE A 202 16.72 -10.90 13.72
N LEU A 203 17.89 -10.87 14.38
CA LEU A 203 18.48 -12.04 15.04
C LEU A 203 17.48 -12.72 16.00
N PHE A 204 16.87 -11.95 16.91
CA PHE A 204 15.92 -12.50 17.88
C PHE A 204 14.61 -12.96 17.24
N LEU A 205 14.13 -12.27 16.19
CA LEU A 205 12.92 -12.68 15.47
C LEU A 205 13.11 -13.99 14.68
N ILE A 206 14.31 -14.24 14.15
CA ILE A 206 14.64 -15.53 13.50
C ILE A 206 14.71 -16.62 14.57
N ALA A 207 15.46 -16.40 15.64
CA ALA A 207 15.64 -17.37 16.72
C ALA A 207 14.30 -17.81 17.33
N ALA A 208 13.45 -16.85 17.71
CA ALA A 208 12.13 -17.13 18.30
C ALA A 208 11.24 -17.98 17.36
N LYS A 209 11.34 -17.75 16.06
CA LYS A 209 10.49 -18.43 15.08
C LYS A 209 10.97 -19.82 14.70
N ILE A 210 12.27 -20.10 14.80
CA ILE A 210 12.79 -21.45 14.64
C ILE A 210 12.32 -22.35 15.80
N ILE A 211 12.23 -21.79 17.02
CA ILE A 211 11.78 -22.53 18.21
C ILE A 211 10.31 -22.96 18.11
N GLU A 212 9.45 -22.17 17.46
CA GLU A 212 8.01 -22.48 17.30
C GLU A 212 7.73 -23.67 16.34
N VAL A 213 8.73 -24.19 15.63
CA VAL A 213 8.54 -25.29 14.67
C VAL A 213 8.79 -26.63 15.37
N GLU A 214 7.76 -27.21 15.96
CA GLU A 214 7.88 -28.46 16.73
C GLU A 214 7.48 -29.73 15.95
N ASP A 215 6.70 -29.63 14.85
CA ASP A 215 6.15 -30.83 14.18
C ASP A 215 6.54 -30.99 12.69
N TRP A 216 7.42 -31.95 12.43
CA TRP A 216 7.82 -32.37 11.09
C TRP A 216 6.71 -33.12 10.32
N GLU A 217 5.74 -33.73 11.03
CA GLU A 217 4.62 -34.46 10.41
C GLU A 217 3.59 -33.53 9.75
N ILE A 218 3.33 -32.36 10.33
CA ILE A 218 2.45 -31.33 9.75
C ILE A 218 3.06 -30.82 8.44
N PHE A 219 4.39 -30.68 8.41
CA PHE A 219 5.13 -30.34 7.19
C PHE A 219 5.02 -31.40 6.09
N LYS A 220 4.91 -32.69 6.42
CA LYS A 220 4.69 -33.73 5.39
C LYS A 220 3.26 -33.72 4.85
N LYS A 221 2.25 -33.46 5.69
CA LYS A 221 0.83 -33.43 5.29
C LYS A 221 0.45 -32.14 4.55
N MET A 222 0.98 -30.97 4.92
CA MET A 222 0.71 -29.71 4.20
C MET A 222 1.85 -29.30 3.25
N GLY A 223 2.89 -30.11 3.17
CA GLY A 223 4.13 -29.80 2.44
C GLY A 223 3.93 -29.61 0.95
N LEU A 224 3.10 -30.44 0.30
CA LEU A 224 2.85 -30.31 -1.13
C LEU A 224 2.16 -28.99 -1.47
N TYR A 225 1.23 -28.54 -0.62
CA TYR A 225 0.63 -27.21 -0.72
C TYR A 225 1.68 -26.11 -0.50
N MET A 226 2.50 -26.22 0.54
CA MET A 226 3.58 -25.27 0.83
C MET A 226 4.56 -25.15 -0.35
N VAL A 227 5.01 -26.28 -0.91
CA VAL A 227 5.91 -26.31 -2.08
C VAL A 227 5.25 -25.65 -3.30
N THR A 228 3.96 -25.91 -3.54
CA THR A 228 3.21 -25.28 -4.64
C THR A 228 3.15 -23.77 -4.47
N VAL A 229 2.85 -23.27 -3.27
CA VAL A 229 2.80 -21.83 -2.99
C VAL A 229 4.18 -21.20 -3.10
N LEU A 230 5.21 -21.79 -2.48
CA LEU A 230 6.58 -21.27 -2.51
C LEU A 230 7.15 -21.25 -3.93
N SER A 231 6.90 -22.29 -4.72
CA SER A 231 7.34 -22.33 -6.13
C SER A 231 6.61 -21.31 -6.97
N GLY A 232 5.29 -21.13 -6.82
CA GLY A 232 4.54 -20.09 -7.53
C GLY A 232 5.03 -18.69 -7.19
N LEU A 233 5.25 -18.43 -5.91
CA LEU A 233 5.85 -17.19 -5.41
C LEU A 233 7.26 -16.96 -5.97
N ALA A 234 8.12 -17.99 -5.97
CA ALA A 234 9.47 -17.90 -6.50
C ALA A 234 9.47 -17.62 -8.01
N ILE A 235 8.65 -18.33 -8.80
CA ILE A 235 8.50 -18.10 -10.25
C ILE A 235 8.01 -16.67 -10.52
N HIS A 236 7.00 -16.20 -9.77
CA HIS A 236 6.49 -14.84 -9.95
C HIS A 236 7.56 -13.78 -9.65
N ALA A 237 8.30 -13.95 -8.55
CA ALA A 237 9.32 -13.01 -8.09
C ALA A 237 10.58 -12.98 -8.95
N THR A 238 11.00 -14.13 -9.48
CA THR A 238 12.28 -14.27 -10.21
C THR A 238 12.12 -14.23 -11.71
N ILE A 239 10.93 -14.55 -12.25
CA ILE A 239 10.67 -14.60 -13.68
C ILE A 239 9.64 -13.55 -14.07
N CYS A 240 8.42 -13.60 -13.55
CA CYS A 240 7.34 -12.73 -14.03
C CYS A 240 7.61 -11.23 -13.79
N LEU A 241 7.88 -10.82 -12.55
CA LEU A 241 8.14 -9.40 -12.22
C LEU A 241 9.41 -8.87 -12.91
N PRO A 242 10.57 -9.57 -12.87
CA PRO A 242 11.76 -9.13 -13.59
C PRO A 242 11.57 -9.04 -15.10
N LEU A 243 10.81 -9.97 -15.69
CA LEU A 243 10.50 -9.94 -17.13
C LEU A 243 9.66 -8.71 -17.49
N ILE A 244 8.61 -8.40 -16.73
CA ILE A 244 7.79 -7.20 -16.95
C ILE A 244 8.65 -5.94 -16.84
N PHE A 245 9.48 -5.85 -15.79
CA PHE A 245 10.40 -4.73 -15.61
C PHE A 245 11.39 -4.61 -16.77
N PHE A 246 12.00 -5.72 -17.20
CA PHE A 246 12.95 -5.72 -18.31
C PHE A 246 12.30 -5.30 -19.63
N VAL A 247 11.09 -5.78 -19.93
CA VAL A 247 10.37 -5.46 -21.18
C VAL A 247 10.06 -3.95 -21.27
N ILE A 248 9.61 -3.34 -20.17
CA ILE A 248 9.20 -1.94 -20.13
C ILE A 248 10.39 -1.00 -19.92
N VAL A 249 11.23 -1.28 -18.92
CA VAL A 249 12.33 -0.39 -18.50
C VAL A 249 13.60 -0.62 -19.32
N ARG A 250 13.76 -1.81 -19.92
CA ARG A 250 14.95 -2.22 -20.71
C ARG A 250 16.27 -2.08 -19.94
N LYS A 251 16.21 -2.31 -18.62
CA LYS A 251 17.37 -2.35 -17.71
C LYS A 251 17.42 -3.68 -16.98
N ASN A 252 18.59 -4.06 -16.48
CA ASN A 252 18.76 -5.30 -15.71
C ASN A 252 17.93 -5.25 -14.42
N PRO A 253 16.89 -6.10 -14.28
CA PRO A 253 16.00 -6.08 -13.12
C PRO A 253 16.69 -6.57 -11.83
N TYR A 254 17.64 -7.50 -11.93
CA TYR A 254 18.28 -8.10 -10.76
C TYR A 254 19.23 -7.11 -10.06
N THR A 255 19.88 -6.22 -10.82
CA THR A 255 20.67 -5.13 -10.24
C THR A 255 19.79 -4.16 -9.46
N PHE A 256 18.58 -3.89 -9.96
CA PHE A 256 17.59 -3.07 -9.26
C PHE A 256 17.09 -3.74 -7.97
N ALA A 257 16.76 -5.03 -8.02
CA ALA A 257 16.35 -5.81 -6.85
C ALA A 257 17.45 -5.91 -5.77
N LEU A 258 18.72 -5.98 -6.15
CA LEU A 258 19.84 -5.96 -5.21
C LEU A 258 19.96 -4.61 -4.47
N GLY A 259 19.64 -3.49 -5.13
CA GLY A 259 19.63 -2.17 -4.51
C GLY A 259 18.60 -2.01 -3.38
N MET A 260 17.57 -2.86 -3.34
CA MET A 260 16.52 -2.86 -2.31
C MET A 260 16.59 -4.08 -1.37
N ALA A 261 17.69 -4.84 -1.39
CA ALA A 261 17.83 -6.08 -0.62
C ALA A 261 17.52 -5.88 0.88
N GLN A 262 17.90 -4.74 1.46
CA GLN A 262 17.60 -4.40 2.84
C GLN A 262 16.09 -4.39 3.13
N ALA A 263 15.28 -3.77 2.26
CA ALA A 263 13.82 -3.73 2.41
C ALA A 263 13.19 -5.12 2.26
N LEU A 264 13.70 -5.94 1.34
CA LEU A 264 13.23 -7.32 1.14
C LEU A 264 13.50 -8.19 2.38
N VAL A 265 14.68 -8.06 2.99
CA VAL A 265 15.01 -8.73 4.26
C VAL A 265 14.08 -8.27 5.37
N THR A 266 13.83 -6.95 5.49
CA THR A 266 12.87 -6.43 6.48
C THR A 266 11.46 -7.02 6.28
N ALA A 267 10.97 -7.06 5.04
CA ALA A 267 9.65 -7.58 4.68
C ALA A 267 9.50 -9.07 5.04
N LEU A 268 10.54 -9.88 4.77
CA LEU A 268 10.62 -11.29 5.16
C LEU A 268 10.55 -11.47 6.69
N MET A 269 10.99 -10.47 7.45
CA MET A 269 11.10 -10.53 8.90
C MET A 269 9.87 -10.04 9.65
N ILE A 270 9.10 -9.11 9.07
CA ILE A 270 7.91 -8.56 9.71
C ILE A 270 6.75 -9.57 9.76
N SER A 271 6.59 -10.39 8.73
CA SER A 271 5.45 -11.31 8.62
C SER A 271 5.71 -12.61 9.39
N SER A 272 4.87 -12.96 10.35
CA SER A 272 5.04 -14.18 11.15
C SER A 272 4.61 -15.45 10.43
N ARG A 273 3.64 -15.35 9.52
CA ARG A 273 3.01 -16.50 8.84
C ARG A 273 3.26 -16.55 7.33
N ASP A 274 3.44 -15.41 6.67
CA ASP A 274 3.47 -15.31 5.20
C ASP A 274 4.67 -14.49 4.72
N ARG A 275 5.88 -14.86 5.16
CA ARG A 275 7.14 -14.14 4.91
C ARG A 275 7.43 -13.88 3.44
N PHE A 276 7.39 -14.95 2.63
CA PHE A 276 7.71 -14.88 1.21
C PHE A 276 6.67 -14.05 0.44
N ARG A 277 5.39 -14.17 0.80
CA ARG A 277 4.32 -13.37 0.19
C ARG A 277 4.54 -11.87 0.46
N THR A 278 4.81 -11.49 1.71
CA THR A 278 5.07 -10.10 2.06
C THR A 278 6.30 -9.54 1.34
N MET A 279 7.39 -10.31 1.27
CA MET A 279 8.60 -9.92 0.55
C MET A 279 8.33 -9.67 -0.95
N ILE A 280 7.52 -10.53 -1.58
CA ILE A 280 7.20 -10.43 -3.01
C ILE A 280 6.29 -9.25 -3.29
N ASN A 281 5.34 -8.95 -2.41
CA ASN A 281 4.52 -7.74 -2.53
C ASN A 281 5.40 -6.48 -2.51
N VAL A 282 6.36 -6.39 -1.57
CA VAL A 282 7.31 -5.27 -1.50
C VAL A 282 8.19 -5.19 -2.75
N LEU A 283 8.65 -6.33 -3.27
CA LEU A 283 9.40 -6.39 -4.53
C LEU A 283 8.55 -5.90 -5.72
N GLY A 284 7.28 -6.28 -5.77
CA GLY A 284 6.32 -5.84 -6.78
C GLY A 284 6.08 -4.33 -6.74
N ASP A 285 5.93 -3.75 -5.55
CA ASP A 285 5.79 -2.30 -5.38
C ASP A 285 7.02 -1.54 -5.89
N ALA A 286 8.21 -2.04 -5.55
CA ALA A 286 9.45 -1.39 -5.95
C ALA A 286 9.70 -1.46 -7.47
N TYR A 287 9.43 -2.60 -8.12
CA TYR A 287 9.43 -2.69 -9.58
C TYR A 287 8.37 -1.79 -10.20
N GLY A 288 7.18 -1.72 -9.60
CA GLY A 288 6.09 -0.84 -10.01
C GLY A 288 6.50 0.62 -10.03
N ALA A 289 7.13 1.09 -8.95
CA ALA A 289 7.66 2.44 -8.86
C ALA A 289 8.67 2.73 -9.97
N GLY A 290 9.63 1.82 -10.22
CA GLY A 290 10.61 1.98 -11.30
C GLY A 290 10.00 1.99 -12.71
N ILE A 291 8.97 1.17 -12.94
CA ILE A 291 8.21 1.14 -14.20
C ILE A 291 7.42 2.44 -14.40
N VAL A 292 6.66 2.86 -13.39
CA VAL A 292 5.84 4.08 -13.43
C VAL A 292 6.72 5.32 -13.60
N GLN A 293 7.87 5.37 -12.93
CA GLN A 293 8.87 6.44 -13.11
C GLN A 293 9.37 6.49 -14.55
N LYS A 294 9.72 5.34 -15.15
CA LYS A 294 10.19 5.29 -16.54
C LYS A 294 9.11 5.73 -17.52
N LEU A 295 7.86 5.31 -17.31
CA LEU A 295 6.72 5.67 -18.16
C LEU A 295 6.34 7.15 -18.02
N SER A 296 6.56 7.73 -16.83
CA SER A 296 6.20 9.11 -16.49
C SER A 296 7.35 10.10 -16.58
N LYS A 297 8.44 9.69 -17.23
CA LYS A 297 9.67 10.47 -17.29
C LYS A 297 9.46 11.85 -17.93
N ARG A 298 8.66 11.94 -19.00
CA ARG A 298 8.42 13.20 -19.72
C ARG A 298 7.62 14.19 -18.88
N GLU A 299 6.65 13.70 -18.14
CA GLU A 299 5.81 14.52 -17.28
C GLU A 299 6.61 15.05 -16.07
N LEU A 300 7.48 14.22 -15.50
CA LEU A 300 8.40 14.64 -14.43
C LEU A 300 9.42 15.67 -14.93
N GLU A 301 10.03 15.46 -16.10
CA GLU A 301 10.97 16.43 -16.69
C GLU A 301 10.30 17.78 -17.01
N ARG A 302 9.01 17.78 -17.35
CA ARG A 302 8.25 19.03 -17.56
C ARG A 302 8.05 19.79 -16.25
N MET A 303 7.83 19.09 -15.13
CA MET A 303 7.63 19.70 -13.82
C MET A 303 8.89 20.38 -13.28
N ASP A 304 10.05 19.73 -13.44
CA ASP A 304 11.34 20.29 -13.03
C ASP A 304 11.61 21.62 -13.77
N LEU A 305 11.27 21.67 -15.07
CA LEU A 305 11.41 22.87 -15.89
C LEU A 305 10.45 23.99 -15.45
N THR A 306 9.19 23.69 -15.13
CA THR A 306 8.24 24.70 -14.64
C THR A 306 8.65 25.24 -13.28
N SER A 307 9.16 24.40 -12.37
CA SER A 307 9.64 24.87 -11.06
C SER A 307 10.84 25.81 -11.17
N ASP A 308 11.79 25.54 -12.09
CA ASP A 308 12.93 26.44 -12.31
C ASP A 308 12.50 27.79 -12.91
N VAL A 309 11.49 27.79 -13.78
CA VAL A 309 10.94 29.01 -14.38
C VAL A 309 10.17 29.85 -13.35
N ASP A 310 9.37 29.22 -12.48
CA ASP A 310 8.65 29.93 -11.41
C ASP A 310 9.60 30.54 -10.37
N VAL A 311 10.73 29.89 -10.11
CA VAL A 311 11.80 30.45 -9.25
C VAL A 311 12.53 31.60 -9.94
N ALA A 312 12.75 31.52 -11.25
CA ALA A 312 13.48 32.54 -12.02
C ALA A 312 12.61 33.76 -12.39
N ASN A 313 11.30 33.60 -12.59
CA ASN A 313 10.40 34.69 -12.97
C ASN A 313 8.96 34.47 -12.47
N PRO A 314 8.65 34.82 -11.20
CA PRO A 314 7.35 34.59 -10.58
C PRO A 314 6.17 35.39 -11.19
N PHE A 315 6.41 36.21 -12.23
CA PHE A 315 5.39 37.06 -12.88
C PHE A 315 5.07 36.67 -14.33
N ALA A 316 5.66 35.60 -14.87
CA ALA A 316 5.53 35.28 -16.30
C ALA A 316 4.19 34.65 -16.72
N LEU A 317 3.34 34.24 -15.77
CA LEU A 317 2.16 33.40 -16.05
C LEU A 317 0.86 34.15 -16.36
N GLU A 318 0.89 35.46 -16.60
CA GLU A 318 -0.30 36.24 -16.98
C GLU A 318 -0.50 36.45 -18.50
N ALA A 319 0.30 35.81 -19.36
CA ALA A 319 0.12 35.93 -20.81
C ALA A 319 0.08 34.55 -21.49
N GLY A 320 -1.11 34.12 -21.90
CA GLY A 320 -1.28 33.11 -22.96
C GLY A 320 -2.13 31.90 -22.58
N LEU A 321 -3.43 32.12 -22.37
CA LEU A 321 -4.43 31.17 -22.86
C LEU A 321 -4.54 31.42 -24.37
N ASP A 322 -4.16 30.45 -25.19
CA ASP A 322 -4.79 30.06 -26.46
C ASP A 322 -3.86 29.12 -27.26
N ASP A 323 -4.50 28.22 -28.01
CA ASP A 323 -3.98 27.02 -28.66
C ASP A 323 -2.86 27.20 -29.71
N GLU A 324 -2.28 26.05 -30.08
CA GLU A 324 -1.63 25.68 -31.36
C GLU A 324 -0.09 25.63 -31.48
N GLU A 325 0.34 24.54 -32.14
CA GLU A 325 1.62 24.26 -32.79
C GLU A 325 2.93 24.28 -31.97
N CYS A 326 3.34 23.10 -31.51
CA CYS A 326 4.76 22.83 -31.24
C CYS A 326 5.45 22.32 -32.52
N GLU A 327 5.68 23.21 -33.48
CA GLU A 327 6.75 23.05 -34.47
C GLU A 327 7.90 24.03 -34.19
N LYS A 328 9.11 23.45 -34.14
CA LYS A 328 10.44 24.07 -34.20
C LYS A 328 10.51 25.60 -34.17
N LYS A 329 11.24 26.14 -33.19
CA LYS A 329 12.21 27.22 -33.42
C LYS A 329 13.32 27.21 -32.37
N SER A 330 14.50 26.82 -32.83
CA SER A 330 15.78 27.23 -32.24
C SER A 330 15.90 28.74 -32.43
N TYR A 331 16.14 29.48 -31.35
CA TYR A 331 16.64 30.84 -31.44
C TYR A 331 17.97 30.94 -30.69
N VAL A 332 18.97 31.35 -31.47
CA VAL A 332 20.31 31.78 -31.09
C VAL A 332 20.30 33.30 -30.98
N ASN A 333 20.94 33.84 -29.94
CA ASN A 333 21.75 35.09 -29.88
C ASN A 333 21.96 35.44 -28.41
N GLY A 334 23.09 35.91 -27.90
CA GLY A 334 24.42 36.30 -28.40
C GLY A 334 25.14 36.82 -27.14
N GLY A 335 26.31 36.31 -26.76
CA GLY A 335 27.59 36.92 -27.09
C GLY A 335 27.90 38.17 -26.25
N PHE A 336 28.72 38.03 -25.19
CA PHE A 336 29.87 38.93 -24.90
C PHE A 336 30.71 38.37 -23.74
N THR A 337 31.94 37.93 -24.05
CA THR A 337 33.02 37.66 -23.09
C THR A 337 33.96 38.86 -23.10
N VAL A 338 34.19 39.50 -21.95
CA VAL A 338 35.39 40.33 -21.72
C VAL A 338 35.98 39.96 -20.37
N ASP A 339 37.12 39.30 -20.46
CA ASP A 339 38.10 39.10 -19.41
C ASP A 339 38.92 40.40 -19.26
N LYS A 340 39.23 40.81 -18.03
CA LYS A 340 40.23 41.86 -17.73
C LYS A 340 40.66 41.80 -16.27
N THR A 341 41.70 41.01 -16.03
CA THR A 341 42.70 41.24 -14.99
C THR A 341 43.53 42.50 -15.30
N ASP A 342 44.00 43.13 -14.22
CA ASP A 342 45.02 44.18 -14.07
C ASP A 342 44.71 45.63 -14.50
N ALA A 343 44.48 46.49 -13.50
CA ALA A 343 45.22 47.74 -13.33
C ALA A 343 45.09 48.30 -11.90
N ILE A 344 46.24 48.63 -11.33
CA ILE A 344 46.51 49.26 -10.03
C ILE A 344 46.07 50.74 -10.04
N SER A 345 45.43 51.22 -8.98
CA SER A 345 45.83 52.46 -8.25
C SER A 345 44.93 52.78 -7.05
N PHE A 346 45.59 53.03 -5.92
CA PHE A 346 45.10 53.66 -4.70
C PHE A 346 44.27 54.94 -4.94
N THR A 347 43.21 55.16 -4.15
CA THR A 347 43.11 56.32 -3.24
C THR A 347 41.98 56.16 -2.21
N GLU A 348 42.27 56.78 -1.07
CA GLU A 348 41.65 56.84 0.25
C GLU A 348 40.34 57.67 0.32
N THR A 349 39.62 57.54 1.46
CA THR A 349 38.54 58.42 2.00
C THR A 349 37.17 58.36 1.28
N SER A 350 35.99 58.40 1.91
CA SER A 350 35.54 59.02 3.16
C SER A 350 34.24 58.34 3.65
N GLN A 351 34.02 58.43 4.96
CA GLN A 351 32.80 58.19 5.74
C GLN A 351 31.51 58.69 5.05
N PHE A 352 30.42 57.90 5.14
CA PHE A 352 29.31 58.09 6.08
C PHE A 352 28.48 56.80 6.20
#